data_AF-A0A959YD46-F1
#
_entry.id   AF-A0A959YD46-F1
#
_cell.length_a   1.000
_cell.length_b   1.000
_cell.length_c   1.000
_cell.angle_alpha   90.00
_cell.angle_beta   90.00
_cell.angle_gamma   90.00
#
_symmetry.space_group_name_H-M   'P 1'
#
loop_
_entity.id
_entity.type
_entity.pdbx_description
1 polymer ?
#
loop_
_entity_poly.entity_id
_entity_poly.type
_entity_poly.pdbx_seq_one_letter_code
_entity_poly.pdbx_strand_id
1 'polypeptide(L)'
;GNDLIGSASVASSVFIVPDPDDEQITLDIQHNTPWVNTTYEVFRFDGVQFVLIGTATTPTYTDTGLVNGQEYCYYVKTIGAYSNPDIVAPLINFSQEVCAVPVDLTPPCPPTLELVNDCEEPLNMLTWNNPNNSCADDTWQYNIWFTDSLGGEYVLIATLNSAEDTTFTHVNGSSVAGCYAVTAIDTVGNESAFSNEVCGDNCPEYELPNVFTPNNDGRNDTFRPFPYRGVNRIDLQVFNRWGQVVFTTEDPDIGWNGTHRDTNEPVPDGVYFYVCRVFEERLAGEQLRELTGSVTILGSGSGPVN
;
A
#
# COMPACT_ATOMS: atom_id res chain seq x y z
N GLY A 1 -69.00 -9.37 -43.22
CA GLY A 1 -67.62 -9.74 -42.86
C GLY A 1 -67.00 -8.53 -42.20
N ASN A 2 -66.78 -8.63 -40.89
CA ASN A 2 -65.95 -7.69 -40.14
C ASN A 2 -64.96 -8.54 -39.35
N ASP A 3 -64.17 -9.33 -40.09
CA ASP A 3 -63.05 -10.04 -39.46
C ASP A 3 -62.01 -9.01 -39.08
N LEU A 4 -61.61 -9.06 -37.82
CA LEU A 4 -60.59 -8.20 -37.24
C LEU A 4 -59.27 -8.49 -37.98
N ILE A 5 -58.85 -7.57 -38.86
CA ILE A 5 -57.59 -7.69 -39.62
C ILE A 5 -56.44 -7.21 -38.73
N GLY A 6 -56.14 -7.99 -37.68
CA GLY A 6 -54.96 -7.82 -36.84
C GLY A 6 -55.07 -6.79 -35.71
N SER A 7 -54.40 -7.09 -34.60
CA SER A 7 -54.13 -6.13 -33.52
C SER A 7 -52.84 -5.37 -33.82
N ALA A 8 -52.82 -4.06 -33.58
CA ALA A 8 -51.57 -3.30 -33.61
C ALA A 8 -50.61 -3.86 -32.53
N SER A 9 -49.37 -4.11 -32.92
CA SER A 9 -48.27 -4.39 -32.00
C SER A 9 -48.03 -3.18 -31.10
N VAL A 10 -47.75 -3.42 -29.82
CA VAL A 10 -47.46 -2.37 -28.85
C VAL A 10 -46.21 -1.61 -29.29
N ALA A 11 -46.28 -0.28 -29.28
CA ALA A 11 -45.16 0.61 -29.51
C ALA A 11 -45.01 1.53 -28.30
N SER A 12 -43.81 1.67 -27.77
CA SER A 12 -43.50 2.62 -26.70
C SER A 12 -43.03 3.96 -27.25
N SER A 13 -43.09 5.01 -26.43
CA SER A 13 -42.20 6.16 -26.61
C SER A 13 -40.74 5.72 -26.49
N VAL A 14 -39.84 6.51 -27.03
CA VAL A 14 -38.42 6.38 -26.70
C VAL A 14 -38.20 6.97 -25.32
N PHE A 15 -37.36 6.34 -24.53
CA PHE A 15 -36.98 6.81 -23.20
C PHE A 15 -35.47 6.74 -23.05
N ILE A 16 -34.83 7.83 -22.63
CA ILE A 16 -33.38 7.85 -22.39
C ILE A 16 -33.04 7.74 -20.91
N VAL A 17 -32.02 6.95 -20.57
CA VAL A 17 -31.49 6.83 -19.22
C VAL A 17 -30.03 7.29 -19.26
N PRO A 18 -29.69 8.45 -18.67
CA PRO A 18 -28.31 8.90 -18.60
C PRO A 18 -27.56 8.12 -17.52
N ASP A 19 -26.32 7.74 -17.84
CA ASP A 19 -25.35 7.07 -16.99
C ASP A 19 -24.10 7.97 -16.93
N PRO A 20 -23.97 8.82 -15.90
CA PRO A 20 -22.86 9.76 -15.77
C PRO A 20 -21.57 9.05 -15.34
N ASP A 21 -20.45 9.53 -15.86
CA ASP A 21 -19.10 9.01 -15.61
C ASP A 21 -18.09 10.17 -15.77
N ASP A 22 -16.81 9.88 -15.61
CA ASP A 22 -15.75 10.89 -15.64
C ASP A 22 -15.63 11.58 -17.00
N GLU A 23 -15.86 12.90 -17.01
CA GLU A 23 -15.92 13.77 -18.20
C GLU A 23 -16.88 13.29 -19.30
N GLN A 24 -17.85 12.43 -18.97
CA GLN A 24 -18.74 11.86 -19.96
C GLN A 24 -20.12 11.46 -19.42
N ILE A 25 -21.11 11.40 -20.31
CA ILE A 25 -22.43 10.84 -20.02
C ILE A 25 -22.78 9.85 -21.12
N THR A 26 -23.05 8.60 -20.74
CA THR A 26 -23.59 7.59 -21.67
C THR A 26 -25.10 7.59 -21.60
N LEU A 27 -25.76 7.72 -22.75
CA LEU A 27 -27.22 7.66 -22.88
C LEU A 27 -27.64 6.27 -23.35
N ASP A 28 -28.34 5.52 -22.50
CA ASP A 28 -29.05 4.30 -22.87
C ASP A 28 -30.44 4.65 -23.44
N ILE A 29 -30.70 4.28 -24.69
CA ILE A 29 -31.89 4.69 -25.45
C ILE A 29 -32.89 3.53 -25.53
N GLN A 30 -33.77 3.48 -24.53
CA GLN A 30 -34.74 2.41 -24.37
C GLN A 30 -35.99 2.66 -25.21
N HIS A 31 -36.39 1.64 -25.97
CA HIS A 31 -37.59 1.67 -26.79
C HIS A 31 -38.05 0.25 -27.11
N ASN A 32 -39.36 0.07 -27.26
CA ASN A 32 -39.97 -1.17 -27.72
C ASN A 32 -40.94 -0.84 -28.86
N THR A 33 -40.46 -0.96 -30.09
CA THR A 33 -41.20 -0.57 -31.29
C THR A 33 -41.28 -1.72 -32.29
N PRO A 34 -42.38 -1.85 -33.05
CA PRO A 34 -42.53 -2.88 -34.09
C PRO A 34 -41.79 -2.56 -35.40
N TRP A 35 -41.19 -1.38 -35.50
CA TRP A 35 -40.29 -0.98 -36.57
C TRP A 35 -38.83 -1.00 -36.08
N VAL A 36 -37.89 -0.99 -37.04
CA VAL A 36 -36.46 -0.91 -36.75
C VAL A 36 -36.04 0.56 -36.79
N ASN A 37 -35.42 1.04 -35.70
CA ASN A 37 -34.74 2.33 -35.69
C ASN A 37 -33.35 2.17 -36.30
N THR A 38 -33.02 3.03 -37.26
CA THR A 38 -31.74 2.99 -37.99
C THR A 38 -30.81 4.13 -37.58
N THR A 39 -31.36 5.19 -36.98
CA THR A 39 -30.59 6.37 -36.61
C THR A 39 -31.15 6.97 -35.32
N TYR A 40 -30.23 7.34 -34.43
CA TYR A 40 -30.51 8.02 -33.17
C TYR A 40 -29.78 9.36 -33.22
N GLU A 41 -30.51 10.45 -33.43
CA GLU A 41 -29.96 11.82 -33.42
C GLU A 41 -30.00 12.34 -31.97
N VAL A 42 -28.84 12.68 -31.41
CA VAL A 42 -28.70 13.10 -30.01
C VAL A 42 -28.52 14.61 -29.93
N PHE A 43 -29.39 15.26 -29.16
CA PHE A 43 -29.37 16.70 -28.97
C PHE A 43 -29.01 17.05 -27.54
N ARG A 44 -28.15 18.06 -27.36
CA ARG A 44 -27.75 18.61 -26.05
C ARG A 44 -28.08 20.09 -25.97
N PHE A 45 -28.52 20.56 -24.80
CA PHE A 45 -28.79 21.97 -24.56
C PHE A 45 -27.48 22.76 -24.42
N ASP A 46 -27.34 23.87 -25.17
CA ASP A 46 -26.15 24.74 -25.15
C ASP A 46 -26.29 25.98 -24.25
N GLY A 47 -27.40 26.07 -23.50
CA GLY A 47 -27.78 27.24 -22.70
C GLY A 47 -28.84 28.13 -23.37
N VAL A 48 -29.07 27.96 -24.68
CA VAL A 48 -30.07 28.71 -25.45
C VAL A 48 -31.04 27.76 -26.15
N GLN A 49 -30.53 26.72 -26.78
CA GLN A 49 -31.31 25.75 -27.55
C GLN A 49 -30.67 24.36 -27.51
N PHE A 50 -31.43 23.36 -27.95
CA PHE A 50 -30.90 22.03 -28.17
C PHE A 50 -30.21 21.94 -29.53
N VAL A 51 -28.94 21.56 -29.53
CA VAL A 51 -28.11 21.39 -30.73
C VAL A 51 -27.79 19.92 -30.94
N LEU A 52 -27.76 19.48 -32.21
CA LEU A 52 -27.35 18.12 -32.57
C LEU A 52 -25.86 17.96 -32.26
N ILE A 53 -25.52 17.05 -31.35
CA ILE A 53 -24.12 16.78 -30.98
C ILE A 53 -23.56 15.54 -31.68
N GLY A 54 -24.43 14.63 -32.11
CA GLY A 54 -24.01 13.44 -32.81
C GLY A 54 -25.16 12.52 -33.19
N THR A 55 -24.81 11.43 -33.87
CA THR A 55 -25.75 10.39 -34.30
C THR A 55 -25.19 9.02 -33.98
N ALA A 56 -26.04 8.11 -33.53
CA ALA A 56 -25.70 6.70 -33.35
C ALA A 56 -26.54 5.79 -34.26
N THR A 57 -26.06 4.56 -34.47
CA THR A 57 -26.79 3.47 -35.16
C THR A 57 -27.23 2.37 -34.20
N THR A 58 -26.75 2.41 -32.96
CA THR A 58 -27.16 1.56 -31.85
C THR A 58 -27.91 2.40 -30.82
N PRO A 59 -28.71 1.79 -29.92
CA PRO A 59 -29.47 2.50 -28.90
C PRO A 59 -28.60 3.02 -27.73
N THR A 60 -27.37 3.43 -28.02
CA THR A 60 -26.40 3.90 -27.03
C THR A 60 -25.60 5.04 -27.64
N TYR A 61 -25.37 6.12 -26.88
CA TYR A 61 -24.50 7.22 -27.30
C TYR A 61 -23.74 7.79 -26.10
N THR A 62 -22.42 7.94 -26.22
CA THR A 62 -21.58 8.53 -25.18
C THR A 62 -21.16 9.93 -25.60
N ASP A 63 -21.52 10.91 -24.80
CA ASP A 63 -21.07 12.31 -24.92
C ASP A 63 -19.84 12.50 -24.03
N THR A 64 -18.69 12.84 -24.62
CA THR A 64 -17.37 12.90 -23.94
C THR A 64 -16.82 14.33 -23.92
N GLY A 65 -15.84 14.59 -23.04
CA GLY A 65 -15.21 15.91 -22.91
C GLY A 65 -16.12 16.92 -22.21
N LEU A 66 -16.94 16.41 -21.30
CA LEU A 66 -17.80 17.17 -20.41
C LEU A 66 -17.01 17.61 -19.18
N VAL A 67 -17.52 18.63 -18.49
CA VAL A 67 -16.91 19.11 -17.24
C VAL A 67 -17.64 18.46 -16.07
N ASN A 68 -16.93 17.69 -15.25
CA ASN A 68 -17.49 17.08 -14.04
C ASN A 68 -18.17 18.14 -13.14
N GLY A 69 -19.33 17.79 -12.59
CA GLY A 69 -20.15 18.70 -11.78
C GLY A 69 -21.01 19.71 -12.57
N GLN A 70 -20.85 19.82 -13.89
CA GLN A 70 -21.70 20.66 -14.73
C GLN A 70 -22.93 19.88 -15.24
N GLU A 71 -24.13 20.47 -15.14
CA GLU A 71 -25.36 19.83 -15.65
C GLU A 71 -25.48 19.95 -17.18
N TYR A 72 -25.84 18.83 -17.82
CA TYR A 72 -26.12 18.75 -19.25
C TYR A 72 -27.49 18.11 -19.48
N CYS A 73 -28.29 18.72 -20.35
CA CYS A 73 -29.63 18.25 -20.70
C CYS A 73 -29.68 17.73 -22.14
N TYR A 74 -30.39 16.63 -22.33
CA TYR A 74 -30.45 15.87 -23.58
C TYR A 74 -31.89 15.51 -23.97
N TYR A 75 -32.10 15.34 -25.27
CA TYR A 75 -33.16 14.48 -25.80
C TYR A 75 -32.65 13.76 -27.06
N VAL A 76 -33.30 12.65 -27.41
CA VAL A 76 -32.97 11.85 -28.60
C VAL A 76 -34.15 11.80 -29.55
N LYS A 77 -33.86 11.97 -30.83
CA LYS A 77 -34.80 11.73 -31.93
C LYS A 77 -34.41 10.43 -32.63
N THR A 78 -35.29 9.44 -32.58
CA THR A 78 -35.09 8.17 -33.30
C THR A 78 -35.77 8.21 -34.66
N ILE A 79 -35.08 7.70 -35.66
CA ILE A 79 -35.56 7.60 -37.04
C ILE A 79 -35.55 6.13 -37.43
N GLY A 80 -36.69 5.63 -37.89
CA GLY A 80 -36.86 4.23 -38.27
C GLY A 80 -37.90 4.03 -39.36
N ALA A 81 -38.13 2.77 -39.72
CA ALA A 81 -39.16 2.40 -40.69
C ALA A 81 -39.62 0.96 -40.46
N TYR A 82 -40.87 0.67 -40.85
CA TYR A 82 -41.30 -0.72 -41.00
C TYR A 82 -40.57 -1.39 -42.16
N SER A 83 -40.48 -2.72 -42.14
CA SER A 83 -39.94 -3.49 -43.27
C SER A 83 -40.81 -3.43 -44.53
N ASN A 84 -42.07 -2.98 -44.41
CA ASN A 84 -42.98 -2.81 -45.54
C ASN A 84 -42.77 -1.44 -46.21
N PRO A 85 -42.33 -1.39 -47.48
CA PRO A 85 -42.07 -0.13 -48.20
C PRO A 85 -43.34 0.68 -48.52
N ASP A 86 -44.53 0.07 -48.44
CA ASP A 86 -45.81 0.76 -48.67
C ASP A 86 -46.21 1.64 -47.47
N ILE A 87 -45.54 1.48 -46.32
CA ILE A 87 -45.76 2.31 -45.15
C ILE A 87 -44.86 3.54 -45.22
N VAL A 88 -45.45 4.71 -45.03
CA VAL A 88 -44.75 6.00 -45.06
C VAL A 88 -43.59 5.98 -44.06
N ALA A 89 -42.41 6.30 -44.57
CA ALA A 89 -41.16 6.43 -43.82
C ALA A 89 -40.54 7.82 -44.07
N PRO A 90 -39.72 8.35 -43.15
CA PRO A 90 -39.34 7.73 -41.87
C PRO A 90 -40.38 7.93 -40.77
N LEU A 91 -40.38 7.01 -39.81
CA LEU A 91 -41.03 7.15 -38.52
C LEU A 91 -40.10 7.89 -37.57
N ILE A 92 -40.63 8.91 -36.90
CA ILE A 92 -39.88 9.77 -35.98
C ILE A 92 -40.49 9.64 -34.59
N ASN A 93 -39.64 9.43 -33.59
CA ASN A 93 -40.04 9.44 -32.18
C ASN A 93 -39.04 10.26 -31.37
N PHE A 94 -39.52 10.99 -30.37
CA PHE A 94 -38.69 11.81 -29.48
C PHE A 94 -38.71 11.21 -28.08
N SER A 95 -37.56 11.21 -27.42
CA SER A 95 -37.50 10.92 -25.99
C SER A 95 -38.02 12.09 -25.18
N GLN A 96 -38.15 11.88 -23.87
CA GLN A 96 -38.20 12.97 -22.91
C GLN A 96 -36.89 13.78 -22.93
N GLU A 97 -36.98 15.01 -22.44
CA GLU A 97 -35.80 15.78 -22.02
C GLU A 97 -35.34 15.26 -20.65
N VAL A 98 -34.05 14.97 -20.50
CA VAL A 98 -33.44 14.55 -19.24
C VAL A 98 -32.14 15.29 -19.03
N CYS A 99 -31.83 15.65 -17.78
CA CYS A 99 -30.57 16.26 -17.42
C CYS A 99 -29.77 15.31 -16.53
N ALA A 100 -28.45 15.38 -16.64
CA ALA A 100 -27.50 14.63 -15.83
C ALA A 100 -26.23 15.45 -15.63
N VAL A 101 -25.49 15.11 -14.58
CA VAL A 101 -24.24 15.76 -14.20
C VAL A 101 -23.16 14.68 -14.24
N PRO A 102 -22.09 14.82 -15.06
CA PRO A 102 -20.98 13.88 -15.03
C PRO A 102 -20.29 14.01 -13.68
N VAL A 103 -19.88 12.86 -13.15
CA VAL A 103 -19.27 12.75 -11.83
C VAL A 103 -17.94 12.06 -12.06
N ASP A 104 -16.90 12.60 -11.47
CA ASP A 104 -15.61 11.94 -11.46
C ASP A 104 -15.68 10.69 -10.57
N LEU A 105 -15.53 9.54 -11.21
CA LEU A 105 -15.48 8.21 -10.58
C LEU A 105 -14.12 7.53 -10.83
N THR A 106 -13.17 8.23 -11.45
CA THR A 106 -11.89 7.67 -11.88
C THR A 106 -10.84 7.97 -10.82
N PRO A 107 -10.43 6.98 -10.00
CA PRO A 107 -9.37 7.22 -9.04
C PRO A 107 -8.02 7.48 -9.75
N PRO A 108 -7.11 8.24 -9.11
CA PRO A 108 -5.74 8.36 -9.57
C PRO A 108 -5.07 7.00 -9.72
N CYS A 109 -4.04 6.90 -10.57
CA CYS A 109 -3.26 5.68 -10.59
C CYS A 109 -2.44 5.50 -9.29
N PRO A 110 -2.22 4.25 -8.85
CA PRO A 110 -1.38 3.99 -7.69
C PRO A 110 0.04 4.55 -7.89
N PRO A 111 0.60 5.25 -6.90
CA PRO A 111 1.97 5.71 -6.98
C PRO A 111 2.95 4.54 -6.93
N THR A 112 4.17 4.76 -7.42
CA THR A 112 5.30 3.84 -7.26
C THR A 112 6.12 4.27 -6.05
N LEU A 113 6.22 3.37 -5.07
CA LEU A 113 6.80 3.63 -3.77
C LEU A 113 8.22 3.06 -3.69
N GLU A 114 9.12 3.86 -3.11
CA GLU A 114 10.49 3.49 -2.76
C GLU A 114 10.72 3.68 -1.26
N LEU A 115 11.60 2.85 -0.69
CA LEU A 115 11.93 2.86 0.73
C LEU A 115 13.45 2.87 0.92
N VAL A 116 13.90 3.74 1.81
CA VAL A 116 15.26 3.76 2.34
C VAL A 116 15.20 3.57 3.85
N ASN A 117 15.93 2.59 4.38
CA ASN A 117 16.05 2.32 5.81
C ASN A 117 17.36 2.90 6.34
N ASP A 118 17.30 3.52 7.50
CA ASP A 118 18.48 3.87 8.28
C ASP A 118 18.42 3.13 9.62
N CYS A 119 19.37 2.23 9.85
CA CYS A 119 19.44 1.45 11.08
C CYS A 119 20.27 2.14 12.16
N GLU A 120 21.16 3.07 11.80
CA GLU A 120 21.98 3.85 12.74
C GLU A 120 21.13 4.92 13.44
N GLU A 121 20.29 5.60 12.67
CA GLU A 121 19.19 6.40 13.16
C GLU A 121 17.88 5.68 12.78
N PRO A 122 17.22 4.93 13.68
CA PRO A 122 16.15 3.98 13.33
C PRO A 122 14.91 4.67 12.73
N LEU A 123 14.97 4.93 11.42
CA LEU A 123 13.94 5.60 10.63
C LEU A 123 13.79 4.97 9.24
N ASN A 124 12.59 5.14 8.70
CA ASN A 124 12.21 4.72 7.36
C ASN A 124 11.85 5.97 6.54
N MET A 125 12.55 6.19 5.43
CA MET A 125 12.24 7.27 4.50
C MET A 125 11.54 6.71 3.25
N LEU A 126 10.29 7.12 3.06
CA LEU A 126 9.45 6.78 1.92
C LEU A 126 9.51 7.90 0.88
N THR A 127 9.58 7.52 -0.39
CA THR A 127 9.48 8.44 -1.52
C THR A 127 8.64 7.81 -2.62
N TRP A 128 7.82 8.60 -3.31
CA TRP A 128 7.03 8.12 -4.44
C TRP A 128 6.90 9.15 -5.57
N ASN A 129 6.40 8.73 -6.72
CA ASN A 129 6.07 9.66 -7.81
C ASN A 129 4.69 10.30 -7.62
N ASN A 130 4.54 11.57 -8.00
CA ASN A 130 3.25 12.24 -8.07
C ASN A 130 2.45 11.75 -9.30
N PRO A 131 1.26 11.15 -9.14
CA PRO A 131 0.43 10.68 -10.25
C PRO A 131 0.05 11.78 -11.26
N ASN A 132 -0.03 13.05 -10.82
CA ASN A 132 -0.33 14.22 -11.68
C ASN A 132 0.70 14.44 -12.79
N ASN A 133 1.90 13.86 -12.65
CA ASN A 133 2.96 13.94 -13.65
C ASN A 133 2.97 12.73 -14.61
N SER A 134 1.94 11.88 -14.57
CA SER A 134 1.93 10.61 -15.32
C SER A 134 0.58 10.22 -15.90
N CYS A 135 -0.42 9.96 -15.05
CA CYS A 135 -1.63 9.22 -15.41
C CYS A 135 -2.93 9.93 -15.02
N ALA A 136 -2.84 10.88 -14.09
CA ALA A 136 -3.94 11.68 -13.56
C ALA A 136 -3.51 13.14 -13.64
N ASP A 137 -4.41 14.07 -13.31
CA ASP A 137 -4.12 15.51 -13.25
C ASP A 137 -4.76 16.23 -12.04
N ASP A 138 -5.39 15.46 -11.15
CA ASP A 138 -6.23 15.94 -10.05
C ASP A 138 -5.97 15.22 -8.71
N THR A 139 -4.87 14.46 -8.60
CA THR A 139 -4.42 13.95 -7.30
C THR A 139 -4.23 15.10 -6.34
N TRP A 140 -4.73 14.95 -5.12
CA TRP A 140 -4.74 15.97 -4.09
C TRP A 140 -4.09 15.51 -2.78
N GLN A 141 -4.28 14.24 -2.42
CA GLN A 141 -3.92 13.72 -1.11
C GLN A 141 -3.27 12.33 -1.22
N TYR A 142 -2.44 11.98 -0.24
CA TYR A 142 -1.89 10.64 -0.08
C TYR A 142 -2.21 10.06 1.30
N ASN A 143 -2.51 8.77 1.36
CA ASN A 143 -2.59 8.00 2.59
C ASN A 143 -1.39 7.05 2.66
N ILE A 144 -0.71 7.02 3.81
CA ILE A 144 0.44 6.16 4.08
C ILE A 144 0.02 5.04 5.00
N TRP A 145 0.23 3.83 4.52
CA TRP A 145 -0.17 2.59 5.16
C TRP A 145 1.06 1.83 5.62
N PHE A 146 0.95 1.19 6.78
CA PHE A 146 2.04 0.44 7.41
C PHE A 146 1.55 -0.87 7.98
N THR A 147 2.39 -1.90 7.95
CA THR A 147 2.21 -3.13 8.72
C THR A 147 3.55 -3.58 9.29
N ASP A 148 3.53 -4.14 10.49
CA ASP A 148 4.72 -4.57 11.24
C ASP A 148 5.19 -5.98 10.88
N SER A 149 4.45 -6.67 10.01
CA SER A 149 4.65 -8.07 9.69
C SER A 149 4.44 -8.33 8.20
N LEU A 150 5.18 -9.29 7.66
CA LEU A 150 5.08 -9.64 6.25
C LEU A 150 3.68 -10.20 5.93
N GLY A 151 2.95 -9.53 5.04
CA GLY A 151 1.57 -9.88 4.70
C GLY A 151 0.56 -9.62 5.83
N GLY A 152 0.93 -8.79 6.82
CA GLY A 152 0.01 -8.32 7.84
C GLY A 152 -1.06 -7.37 7.31
N GLU A 153 -2.04 -7.02 8.14
CA GLU A 153 -3.02 -6.01 7.77
C GLU A 153 -2.40 -4.61 7.86
N TYR A 154 -2.66 -3.80 6.85
CA TYR A 154 -2.23 -2.41 6.80
C TYR A 154 -3.05 -1.53 7.74
N VAL A 155 -2.36 -0.65 8.46
CA VAL A 155 -2.95 0.44 9.24
C VAL A 155 -2.55 1.79 8.64
N LEU A 156 -3.48 2.73 8.62
CA LEU A 156 -3.22 4.10 8.20
C LEU A 156 -2.38 4.81 9.27
N ILE A 157 -1.18 5.28 8.91
CA ILE A 157 -0.28 5.98 9.84
C ILE A 157 -0.18 7.48 9.57
N ALA A 158 -0.47 7.92 8.35
CA ALA A 158 -0.46 9.33 7.99
C ALA A 158 -1.31 9.62 6.76
N THR A 159 -1.76 10.87 6.67
CA THR A 159 -2.44 11.43 5.50
C THR A 159 -1.78 12.77 5.17
N LEU A 160 -1.35 12.94 3.92
CA LEU A 160 -0.68 14.14 3.42
C LEU A 160 -1.63 14.87 2.46
N ASN A 161 -1.93 16.14 2.75
CA ASN A 161 -3.01 16.89 2.09
C ASN A 161 -2.52 17.75 0.92
N SER A 162 -1.51 17.27 0.20
CA SER A 162 -0.94 17.93 -0.97
C SER A 162 -0.38 16.89 -1.94
N ALA A 163 -0.65 17.08 -3.23
CA ALA A 163 -0.09 16.27 -4.31
C ALA A 163 1.45 16.36 -4.38
N GLU A 164 2.01 17.46 -3.88
CA GLU A 164 3.46 17.71 -3.84
C GLU A 164 4.16 17.03 -2.66
N ASP A 165 3.42 16.54 -1.67
CA ASP A 165 3.99 15.87 -0.50
C ASP A 165 4.36 14.42 -0.85
N THR A 166 5.41 14.22 -1.66
CA THR A 166 5.79 12.90 -2.19
C THR A 166 6.86 12.18 -1.36
N THR A 167 7.03 12.60 -0.11
CA THR A 167 8.00 12.01 0.82
C THR A 167 7.40 11.91 2.22
N PHE A 168 7.77 10.87 2.96
CA PHE A 168 7.36 10.69 4.35
C PHE A 168 8.43 9.97 5.16
N THR A 169 8.69 10.43 6.38
CA THR A 169 9.62 9.77 7.31
C THR A 169 8.85 9.14 8.45
N HIS A 170 8.98 7.83 8.62
CA HIS A 170 8.37 7.08 9.71
C HIS A 170 9.42 6.66 10.74
N VAL A 171 9.15 6.92 12.02
CA VAL A 171 9.97 6.48 13.15
C VAL A 171 9.11 5.56 14.02
N ASN A 172 9.51 4.29 14.17
CA ASN A 172 8.79 3.27 14.93
C ASN A 172 9.63 2.74 16.10
N GLY A 173 9.89 3.63 17.07
CA GLY A 173 10.77 3.32 18.19
C GLY A 173 12.19 3.05 17.72
N SER A 174 12.72 1.87 18.01
CA SER A 174 14.06 1.42 17.58
C SER A 174 14.03 0.45 16.39
N SER A 175 12.84 0.10 15.89
CA SER A 175 12.66 -0.86 14.79
C SER A 175 12.50 -0.11 13.47
N VAL A 176 13.17 -0.59 12.44
CA VAL A 176 12.91 -0.18 11.05
C VAL A 176 12.13 -1.23 10.27
N ALA A 177 11.94 -2.42 10.86
CA ALA A 177 11.17 -3.48 10.24
C ALA A 177 9.70 -3.08 10.02
N GLY A 178 9.22 -3.30 8.80
CA GLY A 178 7.82 -3.15 8.43
C GLY A 178 7.63 -2.99 6.93
N CYS A 179 6.40 -3.15 6.46
CA CYS A 179 6.02 -2.94 5.07
C CYS A 179 5.13 -1.71 4.92
N TYR A 180 5.23 -1.06 3.77
CA TYR A 180 4.52 0.17 3.46
C TYR A 180 3.82 0.09 2.12
N ALA A 181 2.69 0.78 2.04
CA ALA A 181 2.00 1.10 0.80
C ALA A 181 1.48 2.54 0.87
N VAL A 182 1.27 3.15 -0.29
CA VAL A 182 0.66 4.48 -0.42
C VAL A 182 -0.52 4.39 -1.37
N THR A 183 -1.61 5.09 -1.03
CA THR A 183 -2.73 5.35 -1.94
C THR A 183 -2.80 6.84 -2.25
N ALA A 184 -3.24 7.17 -3.46
CA ALA A 184 -3.48 8.53 -3.92
C ALA A 184 -4.98 8.79 -3.97
N ILE A 185 -5.38 10.01 -3.60
CA ILE A 185 -6.78 10.45 -3.56
C ILE A 185 -6.92 11.72 -4.38
N ASP A 186 -7.91 11.77 -5.26
CA ASP A 186 -8.22 12.94 -6.07
C ASP A 186 -8.99 14.03 -5.29
N THR A 187 -9.38 15.11 -5.99
CA THR A 187 -10.11 16.23 -5.38
C THR A 187 -11.55 15.93 -4.97
N VAL A 188 -12.15 14.83 -5.45
CA VAL A 188 -13.54 14.43 -5.16
C VAL A 188 -13.64 13.24 -4.21
N GLY A 189 -12.51 12.61 -3.89
CA GLY A 189 -12.36 11.54 -2.92
C GLY A 189 -12.25 10.13 -3.49
N ASN A 190 -12.04 9.92 -4.79
CA ASN A 190 -11.76 8.57 -5.26
C ASN A 190 -10.32 8.18 -4.90
N GLU A 191 -10.16 6.99 -4.35
CA GLU A 191 -8.88 6.49 -3.85
C GLU A 191 -8.33 5.41 -4.78
N SER A 192 -7.05 5.51 -5.11
CA SER A 192 -6.33 4.52 -5.90
C SER A 192 -6.28 3.16 -5.20
N ALA A 193 -5.97 2.11 -5.95
CA ALA A 193 -5.44 0.90 -5.33
C ALA A 193 -4.12 1.20 -4.61
N PHE A 194 -3.68 0.29 -3.73
CA PHE A 194 -2.36 0.38 -3.10
C PHE A 194 -1.24 0.45 -4.16
N SER A 195 -0.19 1.21 -3.85
CA SER A 195 1.10 1.13 -4.53
C SER A 195 1.70 -0.28 -4.50
N ASN A 196 2.85 -0.45 -5.15
CA ASN A 196 3.70 -1.59 -4.80
C ASN A 196 4.02 -1.57 -3.29
N GLU A 197 4.08 -2.77 -2.71
CA GLU A 197 4.57 -2.95 -1.34
C GLU A 197 6.10 -2.83 -1.33
N VAL A 198 6.62 -2.09 -0.35
CA VAL A 198 8.05 -2.05 -0.03
C VAL A 198 8.24 -2.37 1.44
N CYS A 199 9.21 -3.22 1.74
CA CYS A 199 9.46 -3.69 3.10
C CYS A 199 10.89 -3.37 3.51
N GLY A 200 11.02 -2.87 4.73
CA GLY A 200 12.26 -2.70 5.46
C GLY A 200 12.42 -3.80 6.49
N ASP A 201 13.66 -4.18 6.79
CA ASP A 201 13.96 -5.14 7.85
C ASP A 201 14.98 -4.55 8.81
N ASN A 202 14.96 -5.02 10.06
CA ASN A 202 15.94 -4.63 11.05
C ASN A 202 17.34 -5.05 10.62
N CYS A 203 18.33 -4.25 11.01
CA CYS A 203 19.74 -4.57 10.88
C CYS A 203 20.33 -4.98 12.24
N PRO A 204 20.02 -6.19 12.76
CA PRO A 204 20.60 -6.63 14.02
C PRO A 204 22.12 -6.77 13.89
N GLU A 205 22.81 -6.41 14.95
CA GLU A 205 24.25 -6.51 15.07
C GLU A 205 24.55 -7.09 16.45
N TYR A 206 25.37 -8.12 16.54
CA TYR A 206 25.70 -8.75 17.82
C TYR A 206 27.03 -9.48 17.69
N GLU A 207 28.10 -8.78 18.08
CA GLU A 207 29.47 -9.29 17.98
C GLU A 207 30.06 -9.51 19.37
N LEU A 208 30.71 -10.67 19.56
CA LEU A 208 31.31 -11.06 20.82
C LEU A 208 32.83 -10.85 20.76
N PRO A 209 33.43 -10.17 21.76
CA PRO A 209 34.88 -9.99 21.79
C PRO A 209 35.60 -11.30 22.08
N ASN A 210 36.88 -11.39 21.72
CA ASN A 210 37.70 -12.57 21.95
C ASN A 210 38.59 -12.48 23.21
N VAL A 211 38.56 -11.35 23.93
CA VAL A 211 39.37 -11.12 25.14
C VAL A 211 38.69 -10.13 26.08
N PHE A 212 38.84 -10.36 27.39
CA PHE A 212 38.49 -9.39 28.43
C PHE A 212 39.42 -9.56 29.65
N THR A 213 39.52 -8.51 30.47
CA THR A 213 40.46 -8.36 31.59
C THR A 213 39.72 -7.97 32.85
N PRO A 214 39.20 -8.92 33.66
CA PRO A 214 38.43 -8.61 34.86
C PRO A 214 39.32 -8.13 36.03
N ASN A 215 40.03 -7.02 35.85
CA ASN A 215 40.98 -6.44 36.80
C ASN A 215 40.44 -5.20 37.54
N ASN A 216 39.22 -4.77 37.23
CA ASN A 216 38.52 -3.60 37.75
C ASN A 216 39.23 -2.26 37.42
N ASP A 217 39.92 -2.17 36.28
CA ASP A 217 40.54 -0.92 35.82
C ASP A 217 39.58 -0.02 35.00
N GLY A 218 38.34 -0.47 34.80
CA GLY A 218 37.31 0.20 34.03
C GLY A 218 37.35 -0.12 32.53
N ARG A 219 38.27 -0.97 32.07
CA ARG A 219 38.49 -1.30 30.66
C ARG A 219 38.40 -2.80 30.42
N ASN A 220 37.42 -3.18 29.60
CA ASN A 220 37.18 -4.58 29.23
C ASN A 220 37.06 -5.50 30.46
N ASP A 221 36.49 -5.03 31.56
CA ASP A 221 36.34 -5.82 32.79
C ASP A 221 35.32 -6.97 32.67
N THR A 222 34.45 -6.89 31.67
CA THR A 222 33.39 -7.86 31.43
C THR A 222 33.38 -8.32 29.99
N PHE A 223 33.06 -9.59 29.81
CA PHE A 223 32.64 -10.14 28.53
C PHE A 223 31.21 -9.65 28.24
N ARG A 224 31.09 -8.79 27.25
CA ARG A 224 29.84 -8.17 26.78
C ARG A 224 29.93 -7.92 25.27
N PRO A 225 28.80 -7.92 24.54
CA PRO A 225 28.83 -7.71 23.10
C PRO A 225 29.17 -6.25 22.74
N PHE A 226 29.86 -6.05 21.63
CA PHE A 226 30.06 -4.72 21.03
C PHE A 226 30.58 -4.85 19.58
N PRO A 227 29.96 -4.19 18.59
CA PRO A 227 28.67 -3.48 18.66
C PRO A 227 27.48 -4.43 18.87
N TYR A 228 26.35 -3.86 19.33
CA TYR A 228 25.12 -4.60 19.64
C TYR A 228 23.87 -3.74 19.38
N ARG A 229 22.96 -4.24 18.51
CA ARG A 229 21.62 -3.70 18.20
C ARG A 229 20.66 -4.84 17.83
N GLY A 230 19.37 -4.71 18.18
CA GLY A 230 18.30 -5.55 17.60
C GLY A 230 18.27 -7.02 18.03
N VAL A 231 18.75 -7.32 19.25
CA VAL A 231 18.67 -8.66 19.85
C VAL A 231 17.91 -8.55 21.16
N ASN A 232 16.86 -9.35 21.35
CA ASN A 232 16.07 -9.29 22.57
C ASN A 232 16.54 -10.27 23.65
N ARG A 233 17.05 -11.41 23.21
CA ARG A 233 17.46 -12.50 24.09
C ARG A 233 18.56 -13.31 23.43
N ILE A 234 19.34 -13.96 24.28
CA ILE A 234 20.31 -14.95 23.86
C ILE A 234 20.11 -16.25 24.65
N ASP A 235 20.87 -17.29 24.29
CA ASP A 235 21.14 -18.46 25.13
C ASP A 235 22.64 -18.71 25.01
N LEU A 236 23.39 -18.14 25.98
CA LEU A 236 24.84 -18.23 26.04
C LEU A 236 25.26 -19.31 27.03
N GLN A 237 26.22 -20.13 26.61
CA GLN A 237 26.94 -21.06 27.44
C GLN A 237 28.44 -20.89 27.23
N VAL A 238 29.18 -20.72 28.32
CA VAL A 238 30.64 -20.63 28.31
C VAL A 238 31.23 -21.85 28.99
N PHE A 239 32.24 -22.46 28.36
CA PHE A 239 32.87 -23.70 28.75
C PHE A 239 34.34 -23.50 29.05
N ASN A 240 34.84 -24.20 30.06
CA ASN A 240 36.28 -24.34 30.28
C ASN A 240 36.89 -25.38 29.33
N ARG A 241 38.22 -25.56 29.38
CA ARG A 241 38.97 -26.52 28.55
C ARG A 241 38.55 -27.99 28.69
N TRP A 242 37.80 -28.33 29.74
CA TRP A 242 37.32 -29.69 30.02
C TRP A 242 35.86 -29.89 29.60
N GLY A 243 35.24 -28.90 28.95
CA GLY A 243 33.85 -28.95 28.50
C GLY A 243 32.83 -28.72 29.62
N GLN A 244 33.25 -28.25 30.80
CA GLN A 244 32.31 -27.89 31.87
C GLN A 244 31.82 -26.46 31.67
N VAL A 245 30.50 -26.26 31.82
CA VAL A 245 29.87 -24.94 31.76
C VAL A 245 30.28 -24.13 32.99
N VAL A 246 30.94 -23.00 32.78
CA VAL A 246 31.38 -22.07 33.83
C VAL A 246 30.51 -20.83 33.94
N PHE A 247 29.76 -20.50 32.88
CA PHE A 247 28.84 -19.36 32.86
C PHE A 247 27.71 -19.59 31.87
N THR A 248 26.53 -19.04 32.15
CA THR A 248 25.38 -19.03 31.25
C THR A 248 24.51 -17.80 31.52
N THR A 249 23.86 -17.29 30.48
CA THR A 249 22.90 -16.19 30.59
C THR A 249 21.97 -16.17 29.39
N GLU A 250 20.78 -15.63 29.59
CA GLU A 250 19.82 -15.30 28.52
C GLU A 250 19.78 -13.79 28.24
N ASP A 251 20.46 -13.00 29.09
CA ASP A 251 20.56 -11.55 28.98
C ASP A 251 21.54 -11.18 27.84
N PRO A 252 21.09 -10.45 26.81
CA PRO A 252 21.95 -10.05 25.70
C PRO A 252 23.11 -9.14 26.12
N ASP A 253 23.07 -8.46 27.27
CA ASP A 253 24.20 -7.65 27.75
C ASP A 253 25.37 -8.51 28.29
N ILE A 254 25.10 -9.79 28.62
CA ILE A 254 26.01 -10.80 29.17
C ILE A 254 26.62 -10.42 30.51
N GLY A 255 27.43 -9.36 30.56
CA GLY A 255 28.03 -8.80 31.77
C GLY A 255 28.97 -9.73 32.54
N TRP A 256 29.54 -10.76 31.91
CA TRP A 256 30.31 -11.77 32.62
C TRP A 256 31.69 -11.25 33.02
N ASN A 257 31.96 -11.19 34.32
CA ASN A 257 33.22 -10.71 34.89
C ASN A 257 34.25 -11.82 35.15
N GLY A 258 34.09 -13.01 34.55
CA GLY A 258 35.01 -14.13 34.78
C GLY A 258 34.80 -14.86 36.10
N THR A 259 33.61 -14.82 36.70
CA THR A 259 33.27 -15.63 37.88
C THR A 259 32.60 -16.94 37.49
N HIS A 260 32.89 -18.01 38.25
CA HIS A 260 32.28 -19.32 38.02
C HIS A 260 30.85 -19.34 38.57
N ARG A 261 29.88 -19.80 37.76
CA ARG A 261 28.45 -19.83 38.10
C ARG A 261 28.10 -20.46 39.44
N ASP A 262 28.79 -21.55 39.82
CA ASP A 262 28.41 -22.34 41.01
C ASP A 262 29.18 -21.96 42.28
N THR A 263 30.43 -21.50 42.14
CA THR A 263 31.29 -21.17 43.28
C THR A 263 31.36 -19.68 43.55
N ASN A 264 30.96 -18.85 42.57
CA ASN A 264 31.11 -17.40 42.59
C ASN A 264 32.57 -16.92 42.78
N GLU A 265 33.53 -17.80 42.51
CA GLU A 265 34.98 -17.51 42.55
C GLU A 265 35.48 -17.14 41.15
N PRO A 266 36.54 -16.32 41.03
CA PRO A 266 37.18 -16.04 39.75
C PRO A 266 37.66 -17.32 39.06
N VAL A 267 37.38 -17.44 37.76
CA VAL A 267 37.93 -18.53 36.96
C VAL A 267 39.41 -18.23 36.62
N PRO A 268 40.26 -19.26 36.46
CA PRO A 268 41.65 -19.05 36.10
C PRO A 268 41.81 -18.36 34.75
N ASP A 269 42.86 -17.56 34.60
CA ASP A 269 43.30 -17.04 33.30
C ASP A 269 43.44 -18.18 32.27
N GLY A 270 43.02 -17.89 31.03
CA GLY A 270 43.07 -18.86 29.95
C GLY A 270 41.97 -18.68 28.91
N VAL A 271 41.89 -19.66 28.02
CA VAL A 271 40.92 -19.69 26.92
C VAL A 271 39.69 -20.48 27.34
N TYR A 272 38.53 -19.87 27.12
CA TYR A 272 37.20 -20.44 27.32
C TYR A 272 36.48 -20.48 25.98
N PHE A 273 35.57 -21.43 25.80
CA PHE A 273 34.80 -21.59 24.57
C PHE A 273 33.36 -21.19 24.82
N TYR A 274 32.67 -20.64 23.82
CA TYR A 274 31.26 -20.32 23.97
C TYR A 274 30.42 -20.88 22.81
N VAL A 275 29.17 -21.18 23.13
CA VAL A 275 28.08 -21.35 22.19
C VAL A 275 27.02 -20.34 22.60
N CYS A 276 26.64 -19.46 21.67
CA CYS A 276 25.66 -18.41 21.90
C CYS A 276 24.61 -18.47 20.80
N ARG A 277 23.37 -18.71 21.18
CA ARG A 277 22.21 -18.62 20.30
C ARG A 277 21.63 -17.22 20.44
N VAL A 278 21.67 -16.45 19.36
CA VAL A 278 21.20 -15.07 19.29
C VAL A 278 19.83 -15.07 18.61
N PHE A 279 18.85 -14.45 19.25
CA PHE A 279 17.49 -14.35 18.71
C PHE A 279 17.26 -12.91 18.20
N GLU A 280 17.32 -12.77 16.88
CA GLU A 280 17.24 -11.50 16.17
C GLU A 280 15.79 -11.19 15.78
N GLU A 281 15.33 -9.98 16.04
CA GLU A 281 14.03 -9.52 15.56
C GLU A 281 14.13 -9.17 14.07
N ARG A 282 13.41 -9.90 13.23
CA ARG A 282 13.25 -9.60 11.80
C ARG A 282 11.79 -9.35 11.47
N LEU A 283 11.54 -8.72 10.32
CA LEU A 283 10.20 -8.53 9.76
C LEU A 283 9.44 -9.87 9.59
N ALA A 284 10.16 -10.94 9.25
CA ALA A 284 9.59 -12.28 9.12
C ALA A 284 9.34 -12.99 10.47
N GLY A 285 9.64 -12.34 11.60
CA GLY A 285 9.64 -12.90 12.94
C GLY A 285 11.04 -13.15 13.49
N GLU A 286 11.10 -13.75 14.68
CA GLU A 286 12.36 -14.05 15.37
C GLU A 286 13.22 -15.05 14.56
N GLN A 287 14.48 -14.69 14.29
CA GLN A 287 15.45 -15.56 13.63
C GLN A 287 16.58 -15.96 14.58
N LEU A 288 16.96 -17.24 14.54
CA LEU A 288 18.06 -17.77 15.32
C LEU A 288 19.38 -17.69 14.52
N ARG A 289 20.38 -17.02 15.10
CA ARG A 289 21.78 -17.07 14.66
C ARG A 289 22.64 -17.74 15.73
N GLU A 290 23.46 -18.72 15.35
CA GLU A 290 24.38 -19.38 16.28
C GLU A 290 25.80 -18.79 16.13
N LEU A 291 26.36 -18.36 17.26
CA LEU A 291 27.72 -17.89 17.40
C LEU A 291 28.52 -18.88 18.23
N THR A 292 29.61 -19.39 17.67
CA THR A 292 30.57 -20.24 18.38
C THR A 292 31.96 -19.65 18.30
N GLY A 293 32.69 -19.67 19.40
CA GLY A 293 34.03 -19.11 19.43
C GLY A 293 34.75 -19.34 20.75
N SER A 294 35.77 -18.53 20.98
CA SER A 294 36.54 -18.55 22.21
C SER A 294 36.77 -17.15 22.74
N VAL A 295 36.82 -17.03 24.06
CA VAL A 295 37.17 -15.81 24.78
C VAL A 295 38.35 -16.09 25.70
N THR A 296 39.32 -15.17 25.71
CA THR A 296 40.51 -15.24 26.54
C THR A 296 40.35 -14.34 27.76
N ILE A 297 40.61 -14.89 28.94
CA ILE A 297 40.64 -14.16 30.21
C ILE A 297 42.10 -13.91 30.59
N LEU A 298 42.39 -12.65 30.92
CA LEU A 298 43.71 -12.20 31.35
C LEU A 298 43.62 -11.43 32.67
N GLY A 299 44.53 -11.67 33.60
CA GLY A 299 44.71 -10.85 34.79
C GLY A 299 43.74 -11.13 35.93
N SER A 300 43.08 -12.30 35.97
CA SER A 300 42.12 -12.68 37.03
C SER A 300 42.74 -12.94 38.42
N GLY A 301 43.98 -12.51 38.66
CA GLY A 301 44.79 -12.98 39.79
C GLY A 301 45.74 -11.97 40.44
N SER A 302 45.49 -10.65 40.40
CA SER A 302 46.19 -9.72 41.30
C SER A 302 45.28 -9.29 42.44
N GLY A 303 45.29 -10.07 43.53
CA GLY A 303 44.86 -9.55 44.84
C GLY A 303 45.68 -8.32 45.24
N PRO A 304 45.18 -7.48 46.16
CA PRO A 304 45.91 -6.31 46.62
C PRO A 304 47.27 -6.76 47.15
N VAL A 305 48.35 -6.24 46.55
CA VAL A 305 49.67 -6.33 47.13
C VAL A 305 49.63 -5.42 48.35
N ASN A 306 49.59 -6.02 49.55
CA ASN A 306 49.67 -5.33 50.83
C ASN A 306 50.87 -4.38 50.90
#